data_AF-A0A4S2TEA7-F1
#
_entry.id   AF-A0A4S2TEA7-F1
#
_cell.length_a   1.000
_cell.length_b   1.000
_cell.length_c   1.000
_cell.angle_alpha   90.00
_cell.angle_beta   90.00
_cell.angle_gamma   90.00
#
_symmetry.space_group_name_H-M   'P 1'
#
loop_
_entity.id
_entity.type
_entity.pdbx_description
1 polymer ?
#
loop_
_entity_poly.entity_id
_entity_poly.type
_entity_poly.pdbx_seq_one_letter_code
_entity_poly.pdbx_strand_id
1 'polypeptide(L)' 'MAAVTEPITPVPAQGRSVGKVVVSWLSTTDHKKIGHLYLISSFVFFVIGGVLALLLRAELARPGMQ' A
#
# COMPACT_ATOMS: atom_id res chain seq x y z
N MET A 1 -10.63 -35.55 41.77
CA MET A 1 -10.66 -34.30 42.54
C MET A 1 -10.27 -33.17 41.60
N ALA A 2 -11.28 -32.37 41.23
CA ALA A 2 -11.29 -31.11 40.47
C ALA A 2 -10.28 -30.88 39.32
N ALA A 3 -10.75 -31.03 38.07
CA ALA A 3 -10.19 -30.33 36.93
C ALA A 3 -10.55 -28.84 37.05
N VAL A 4 -9.56 -28.02 37.42
CA VAL A 4 -9.67 -26.56 37.44
C VAL A 4 -9.88 -26.10 35.99
N THR A 5 -11.10 -25.68 35.70
CA THR A 5 -11.49 -25.05 34.43
C THR A 5 -11.30 -23.55 34.60
N GLU A 6 -10.19 -23.03 34.11
CA GLU A 6 -9.98 -21.58 34.05
C GLU A 6 -11.04 -20.98 33.11
N PRO A 7 -11.83 -19.98 33.55
CA PRO A 7 -12.73 -19.28 32.65
C PRO A 7 -11.87 -18.49 31.66
N ILE A 8 -11.88 -18.90 30.40
CA ILE A 8 -11.29 -18.14 29.29
C ILE A 8 -12.06 -16.82 29.15
N THR A 9 -11.64 -15.79 29.89
CA THR A 9 -12.15 -14.44 29.68
C THR A 9 -11.77 -14.01 28.26
N PRO A 10 -12.75 -13.74 27.36
CA PRO A 10 -12.43 -13.26 26.03
C PRO A 10 -11.84 -11.85 26.18
N VAL A 11 -10.53 -11.71 25.92
CA VAL A 11 -9.88 -10.39 25.82
C VAL A 11 -10.59 -9.63 24.68
N PRO A 12 -11.09 -8.41 24.91
CA PRO A 12 -11.74 -7.65 23.85
C PRO A 12 -10.72 -7.41 22.73
N ALA A 13 -11.03 -7.91 21.53
CA ALA A 13 -10.23 -7.69 20.35
C ALA A 13 -10.24 -6.19 20.02
N GLN A 14 -9.18 -5.49 20.40
CA GLN A 14 -9.08 -4.05 20.22
C GLN A 14 -9.14 -3.74 18.72
N GLY A 15 -10.23 -3.08 18.31
CA GLY A 15 -10.54 -2.78 16.91
C GLY A 15 -9.34 -2.15 16.20
N ARG A 16 -8.92 -2.77 15.09
CA ARG A 16 -7.76 -2.33 14.32
C ARG A 16 -8.12 -1.02 13.62
N SER A 17 -7.79 0.11 14.24
CA SER A 17 -8.04 1.42 13.64
C SER A 17 -7.17 1.60 12.40
N VAL A 18 -7.77 2.10 11.32
CA VAL A 18 -7.09 2.30 10.02
C VAL A 18 -5.85 3.18 10.18
N GLY A 19 -5.90 4.18 11.08
CA GLY A 19 -4.77 5.05 11.40
C GLY A 19 -3.57 4.29 12.00
N LYS A 20 -3.80 3.30 12.86
CA LYS A 20 -2.71 2.48 13.43
C LYS A 20 -2.05 1.60 12.36
N VAL A 21 -2.78 1.20 11.31
CA VAL A 21 -2.22 0.45 10.18
C VAL A 21 -1.29 1.34 9.35
N VAL A 22 -1.71 2.57 9.03
CA VAL A 22 -0.89 3.53 8.28
C VAL A 22 0.39 3.90 9.05
N VAL A 23 0.28 4.19 10.35
CA VAL A 23 1.44 4.50 11.20
C VAL A 23 2.38 3.29 11.31
N SER A 24 1.85 2.09 11.48
CA SER A 24 2.67 0.86 11.50
C SER A 24 3.38 0.59 10.18
N TRP A 25 2.82 1.04 9.06
CA TRP A 25 3.40 0.90 7.73
C TRP A 25 4.49 1.94 7.49
N LEU A 26 4.27 3.18 7.93
CA LEU A 26 5.24 4.28 7.83
C LEU A 26 6.45 4.08 8.76
N SER A 27 6.23 3.51 9.95
CA SER A 27 7.29 3.25 10.93
C SER A 27 7.89 1.83 10.82
N THR A 28 7.64 1.10 9.73
CA THR A 28 8.19 -0.25 9.52
C THR A 28 9.67 -0.18 9.11
N THR A 29 10.53 -0.93 9.78
CA THR A 29 11.97 -1.08 9.42
C THR A 29 12.24 -2.32 8.57
N ASP A 30 11.20 -3.10 8.26
CA ASP A 30 11.34 -4.34 7.49
C ASP A 30 11.59 -4.03 6.01
N HIS A 31 12.77 -4.40 5.51
CA HIS A 31 13.21 -4.14 4.14
C HIS A 31 12.36 -4.86 3.08
N LYS A 32 11.70 -5.97 3.42
CA LYS A 32 10.78 -6.65 2.49
C LYS A 32 9.53 -5.81 2.32
N LYS A 33 8.98 -5.30 3.41
CA LYS A 33 7.82 -4.39 3.35
C LYS A 33 8.20 -3.13 2.59
N ILE A 34 9.27 -2.43 2.99
CA ILE A 34 9.78 -1.24 2.27
C ILE A 34 9.89 -1.52 0.76
N GLY A 35 10.49 -2.65 0.38
CA GLY A 35 10.65 -3.04 -1.02
C GLY A 35 9.33 -3.13 -1.79
N HIS A 36 8.28 -3.72 -1.19
CA HIS A 36 6.97 -3.79 -1.83
C HIS A 36 6.33 -2.40 -2.00
N LEU A 37 6.52 -1.48 -1.05
CA LEU A 37 5.97 -0.12 -1.13
C LEU A 37 6.60 0.64 -2.29
N TYR A 38 7.92 0.54 -2.41
CA TYR A 38 8.66 1.14 -3.51
C TYR A 38 8.29 0.51 -4.86
N LEU A 39 8.14 -0.81 -4.92
CA LEU A 39 7.77 -1.49 -6.17
C LEU A 39 6.38 -1.08 -6.63
N ILE A 40 5.39 -1.03 -5.73
CA ILE A 40 4.03 -0.60 -6.05
C ILE A 40 4.01 0.89 -6.44
N SER A 41 4.61 1.76 -5.63
CA SER A 41 4.61 3.21 -5.90
C SER A 41 5.34 3.55 -7.20
N SER A 42 6.54 3.01 -7.43
CA SER A 42 7.29 3.22 -8.67
C SER A 42 6.54 2.70 -9.89
N PHE A 43 5.86 1.54 -9.79
CA PHE A 43 5.04 1.02 -10.87
C PHE A 43 3.86 1.95 -11.20
N VAL A 44 3.19 2.51 -10.19
CA VAL A 44 2.12 3.50 -10.39
C VAL A 44 2.64 4.73 -11.12
N PHE A 45 3.76 5.31 -10.66
CA PHE A 45 4.37 6.46 -11.32
C PHE A 45 4.88 6.13 -12.74
N PHE A 46 5.38 4.91 -12.95
CA PHE A 46 5.79 4.43 -14.27
C PHE A 46 4.61 4.39 -15.25
N VAL A 47 3.45 3.88 -14.83
CA VAL A 47 2.24 3.86 -15.66
C VAL A 47 1.77 5.29 -15.95
N ILE A 48 1.71 6.16 -14.94
CA ILE A 48 1.30 7.57 -15.11
C ILE A 48 2.23 8.29 -16.08
N GLY A 49 3.54 8.19 -15.87
CA GLY A 49 4.55 8.78 -16.75
C GLY A 49 4.54 8.17 -18.15
N GLY A 50 4.32 6.86 -18.26
CA GLY A 50 4.18 6.15 -19.53
C GLY A 50 2.98 6.62 -20.34
N VAL A 51 1.82 6.79 -19.69
CA VAL A 51 0.62 7.37 -20.32
C VAL A 51 0.89 8.80 -20.75
N LEU A 52 1.49 9.63 -19.90
CA LEU A 52 1.83 11.00 -20.27
C LEU A 52 2.80 11.06 -21.48
N ALA A 53 3.81 10.19 -21.51
CA ALA A 53 4.74 10.09 -22.63
C ALA A 53 4.03 9.62 -23.92
N LEU A 54 3.09 8.69 -23.81
CA LEU A 54 2.26 8.24 -24.95
C LEU A 54 1.39 9.38 -25.47
N LEU A 55 0.79 10.20 -24.60
CA LEU A 55 0.01 11.37 -25.00
C LEU A 55 0.88 12.40 -25.74
N LEU A 56 2.05 12.74 -25.21
CA LEU A 56 2.99 13.63 -25.90
C LEU A 56 3.38 13.08 -27.27
N ARG A 57 3.59 11.77 -27.38
CA ARG A 57 3.88 11.11 -28.65
C ARG A 57 2.68 11.12 -29.60
N ALA A 58 1.45 11.03 -29.09
CA ALA A 58 0.23 11.11 -29.88
C ALA A 58 0.04 12.52 -30.48
N GLU A 59 0.35 13.58 -29.73
CA GLU A 59 0.34 14.96 -30.24
C GLU A 59 1.33 15.16 -31.39
N LEU A 60 2.55 14.62 -31.28
CA LEU A 60 3.55 14.68 -32.37
C LEU A 60 3.22 13.75 -33.56
N ALA A 61 2.39 12.72 -33.37
CA ALA A 61 2.02 11.80 -34.44
C ALA A 61 1.07 12.43 -35.47
N ARG A 62 0.36 13.51 -35.09
CA ARG A 62 -0.42 14.35 -36.01
C ARG A 62 0.05 15.79 -35.92
N PRO A 63 1.17 16.13 -36.58
CA PRO A 63 1.68 17.49 -36.59
C PRO A 63 0.66 18.40 -37.27
N GLY A 64 0.18 19.44 -36.56
CA GLY A 64 -0.74 20.45 -37.10
C GLY A 64 -2.07 20.64 -36.36
N MET A 65 -2.27 20.06 -35.17
CA MET A 65 -3.36 20.44 -34.25
C MET A 65 -2.97 21.59 -33.29
N GLN A 66 -1.88 22.29 -33.59
CA GLN A 66 -1.49 23.59 -33.03
C GLN A 66 -1.56 24.65 -34.11
#